data_AF-A0A7M3WK01-F1
#
_entry.id   AF-A0A7M3WK01-F1
#
_cell.length_a   1.000
_cell.length_b   1.000
_cell.length_c   1.000
_cell.angle_alpha   90.00
_cell.angle_beta   90.00
_cell.angle_gamma   90.00
#
_symmetry.space_group_name_H-M   'P 1'
#
loop_
_entity.id
_entity.type
_entity.pdbx_description
1 polymer ?
#
loop_
_entity_poly.entity_id
_entity_poly.type
_entity_poly.pdbx_seq_one_letter_code
_entity_poly.pdbx_strand_id
1 'polypeptide(L)'
;MHSRCWALSLGLILLSPIIAPSAVGEWGTDTWLTNIIGPERLEQGDEFGCHGFEGVDTIEENWVIPGCRDYLAGLTDSSKWGSDPVSFGIEADVLDQDTVDSLIDSGFVIVGDSLKEVPDEIVSMVRNGGSLEKGVADIELLELAEEDSLVSVYWRARVGDFRVRDDAEVISWLENQQVWFTTWGEWHFHGISGRATSVISEGSVLISTSPPSERWNVPGTIMLQFEQDVVSVSDSNGAEIPLIPPDSRDLSIGWRPIETGMLLTQAPGTNITIELDSSADAIETTPMSTFNDLHHGVTIVGHHTSNLFRWTQDFPESILSFTWLVERPEKEGIGWIIPAFAVSMIIAVPASIYFLVKKDGSMMSIGQEE
;
A
#
# COMPACT_ATOMS: atom_id res chain seq x y z
N MET A 1 20.14 -49.86 32.68
CA MET A 1 19.59 -49.65 31.31
C MET A 1 18.62 -48.47 31.23
N HIS A 2 17.77 -48.24 32.24
CA HIS A 2 16.86 -47.08 32.28
C HIS A 2 17.53 -45.70 32.19
N SER A 3 18.62 -45.43 32.95
CA SER A 3 19.25 -44.11 32.96
C SER A 3 19.84 -43.65 31.60
N ARG A 4 20.17 -44.59 30.70
CA ARG A 4 20.71 -44.28 29.36
C ARG A 4 19.60 -43.88 28.39
N CYS A 5 18.39 -44.44 28.53
CA CYS A 5 17.24 -44.03 27.73
C CYS A 5 16.78 -42.60 28.07
N TRP A 6 16.82 -42.21 29.35
CA TRP A 6 16.44 -40.85 29.77
C TRP A 6 17.41 -39.80 29.25
N ALA A 7 18.72 -40.09 29.25
CA ALA A 7 19.73 -39.19 28.69
C ALA A 7 19.60 -39.03 27.16
N LEU A 8 19.25 -40.11 26.45
CA LEU A 8 18.96 -40.07 25.01
C LEU A 8 17.69 -39.27 24.70
N SER A 9 16.62 -39.46 25.48
CA SER A 9 15.38 -38.68 25.32
C SER A 9 15.57 -37.21 25.65
N LEU A 10 16.31 -36.87 26.71
CA LEU A 10 16.62 -35.48 27.05
C LEU A 10 17.52 -34.83 26.00
N GLY A 11 18.48 -35.57 25.45
CA GLY A 11 19.32 -35.12 24.34
C GLY A 11 18.52 -34.87 23.07
N LEU A 12 17.56 -35.74 22.74
CA LEU A 12 16.65 -35.56 21.60
C LEU A 12 15.74 -34.33 21.77
N ILE A 13 15.27 -34.04 22.99
CA ILE A 13 14.49 -32.83 23.29
C ILE A 13 15.36 -31.57 23.21
N LEU A 14 16.60 -31.62 23.71
CA LEU A 14 17.55 -30.51 23.61
C LEU A 14 18.06 -30.27 22.17
N LEU A 15 18.02 -31.29 21.32
CA LEU A 15 18.33 -31.20 19.89
C LEU A 15 17.12 -30.80 19.05
N SER A 16 15.89 -30.86 19.59
CA SER A 16 14.70 -30.49 18.84
C SER A 16 14.70 -29.05 18.29
N PRO A 17 15.24 -28.01 18.96
CA PRO A 17 15.30 -26.67 18.36
C PRO A 17 16.38 -26.51 17.27
N ILE A 18 17.26 -27.50 17.07
CA ILE A 18 18.29 -27.50 16.03
C ILE A 18 17.79 -28.18 14.74
N ILE A 19 16.86 -29.13 14.88
CA ILE A 19 16.25 -29.87 13.77
C ILE A 19 14.84 -29.35 13.45
N ALA A 20 14.20 -28.66 14.40
CA ALA A 20 13.08 -27.81 14.07
C ALA A 20 13.58 -26.91 12.93
N PRO A 21 12.82 -26.77 11.83
CA PRO A 21 13.06 -25.61 10.99
C PRO A 21 13.12 -24.44 11.96
N SER A 22 14.10 -23.55 11.80
CA SER A 22 13.99 -22.25 12.42
C SER A 22 12.52 -21.85 12.25
N ALA A 23 11.91 -21.22 13.25
CA ALA A 23 10.92 -20.23 12.86
C ALA A 23 11.73 -19.28 11.98
N VAL A 24 11.80 -19.60 10.70
CA VAL A 24 12.30 -18.76 9.65
C VAL A 24 11.19 -17.73 9.64
N GLY A 25 11.30 -16.75 10.53
CA GLY A 25 11.06 -15.43 10.03
C GLY A 25 11.98 -15.37 8.81
N GLU A 26 11.39 -15.42 7.63
CA GLU A 26 12.07 -14.99 6.42
C GLU A 26 12.22 -13.49 6.58
N TRP A 27 13.17 -13.05 7.40
CA TRP A 27 13.55 -11.64 7.46
C TRP A 27 14.23 -11.38 6.11
N GLY A 28 13.43 -10.84 5.19
CA GLY A 28 13.67 -10.75 3.75
C GLY A 28 12.37 -10.71 2.93
N THR A 29 11.25 -11.16 3.51
CA THR A 29 9.90 -11.06 2.94
C THR A 29 8.97 -10.46 4.00
N ASP A 30 8.26 -9.39 3.68
CA ASP A 30 7.31 -8.76 4.60
C ASP A 30 6.01 -9.55 4.65
N THR A 31 5.89 -10.45 5.63
CA THR A 31 4.71 -11.29 5.80
C THR A 31 3.44 -10.52 6.12
N TRP A 32 3.53 -9.25 6.53
CA TRP A 32 2.36 -8.43 6.83
C TRP A 32 1.66 -7.90 5.58
N LEU A 33 2.36 -7.85 4.44
CA LEU A 33 1.72 -7.55 3.15
C LEU A 33 0.69 -8.62 2.77
N THR A 34 0.99 -9.88 3.02
CA THR A 34 0.10 -11.00 2.66
C THR A 34 -0.95 -11.29 3.74
N ASN A 35 -0.66 -10.99 5.00
CA ASN A 35 -1.49 -11.41 6.14
C ASN A 35 -2.07 -10.21 6.88
N ILE A 36 -3.33 -10.33 7.33
CA ILE A 36 -4.05 -9.42 8.24
C ILE A 36 -3.97 -7.94 7.81
N ILE A 37 -2.84 -7.27 8.05
CA ILE A 37 -2.65 -5.83 7.84
C ILE A 37 -2.76 -5.46 6.36
N GLY A 38 -2.08 -6.18 5.45
CA GLY A 38 -2.17 -5.89 4.02
C GLY A 38 -3.62 -5.90 3.50
N PRO A 39 -4.36 -7.02 3.66
CA PRO A 39 -5.78 -7.09 3.31
C PRO A 39 -6.65 -6.02 3.99
N GLU A 40 -6.47 -5.77 5.30
CA GLU A 40 -7.23 -4.73 6.03
C GLU A 40 -6.99 -3.33 5.46
N ARG A 41 -5.74 -3.00 5.09
CA ARG A 41 -5.40 -1.71 4.47
C ARG A 41 -5.97 -1.61 3.05
N LEU A 42 -5.95 -2.69 2.26
CA LEU A 42 -6.61 -2.70 0.94
C LEU A 42 -8.11 -2.46 1.05
N GLU A 43 -8.78 -3.10 2.01
CA GLU A 43 -10.21 -2.86 2.28
C GLU A 43 -10.49 -1.41 2.66
N GLN A 44 -9.55 -0.74 3.32
CA GLN A 44 -9.59 0.69 3.67
C GLN A 44 -9.27 1.63 2.49
N GLY A 45 -8.92 1.09 1.32
CA GLY A 45 -8.63 1.87 0.12
C GLY A 45 -7.16 2.19 -0.11
N ASP A 46 -6.23 1.57 0.62
CA ASP A 46 -4.81 1.75 0.38
C ASP A 46 -4.33 1.13 -0.93
N GLU A 47 -3.17 1.62 -1.34
CA GLU A 47 -2.39 1.15 -2.47
C GLU A 47 -1.00 0.67 -2.01
N PHE A 48 -0.55 -0.45 -2.58
CA PHE A 48 0.84 -0.88 -2.52
C PHE A 48 1.54 -0.57 -3.85
N GLY A 49 2.46 0.38 -3.80
CA GLY A 49 3.38 0.74 -4.88
C GLY A 49 4.79 0.23 -4.61
N CYS A 50 5.69 0.41 -5.56
CA CYS A 50 7.08 -0.02 -5.46
C CYS A 50 8.04 1.11 -5.04
N HIS A 51 9.10 0.78 -4.32
CA HIS A 51 10.24 1.66 -3.99
C HIS A 51 11.58 0.93 -4.14
N GLY A 52 11.66 -0.02 -5.07
CA GLY A 52 12.88 -0.77 -5.33
C GLY A 52 13.31 -1.70 -4.18
N PHE A 53 14.62 -1.83 -4.02
CA PHE A 53 15.28 -2.74 -3.08
C PHE A 53 16.17 -1.93 -2.15
N GLU A 54 16.12 -2.23 -0.87
CA GLU A 54 16.93 -1.55 0.14
C GLU A 54 18.43 -1.65 -0.20
N GLY A 55 19.08 -0.49 -0.26
CA GLY A 55 20.50 -0.37 -0.57
C GLY A 55 20.87 -0.49 -2.05
N VAL A 56 19.90 -0.56 -2.96
CA VAL A 56 20.14 -0.62 -4.41
C VAL A 56 19.58 0.63 -5.09
N ASP A 57 20.43 1.32 -5.86
CA ASP A 57 20.03 2.49 -6.63
C ASP A 57 19.24 2.05 -7.87
N THR A 58 18.01 2.53 -8.01
CA THR A 58 17.11 2.13 -9.11
C THR A 58 17.56 2.68 -10.47
N ILE A 59 18.21 3.84 -10.49
CA ILE A 59 18.72 4.48 -11.71
C ILE A 59 19.96 3.73 -12.20
N GLU A 60 20.83 3.30 -11.28
CA GLU A 60 22.02 2.53 -11.67
C GLU A 60 21.69 1.07 -12.02
N GLU A 61 20.67 0.49 -11.37
CA GLU A 61 20.34 -0.94 -11.47
C GLU A 61 18.86 -1.18 -11.81
N ASN A 62 18.42 -0.83 -13.02
CA ASN A 62 17.00 -0.93 -13.44
C ASN A 62 16.35 -2.32 -13.27
N TRP A 63 17.11 -3.41 -13.12
CA TRP A 63 16.53 -4.73 -12.85
C TRP A 63 15.69 -4.76 -11.56
N VAL A 64 15.89 -3.83 -10.62
CA VAL A 64 15.09 -3.72 -9.40
C VAL A 64 13.63 -3.35 -9.69
N ILE A 65 13.34 -2.70 -10.81
CA ILE A 65 12.00 -2.27 -11.19
C ILE A 65 11.07 -3.48 -11.42
N PRO A 66 11.35 -4.38 -12.40
CA PRO A 66 10.57 -5.60 -12.56
C PRO A 66 10.71 -6.53 -11.34
N GLY A 67 11.87 -6.53 -10.67
CA GLY A 67 12.06 -7.31 -9.45
C GLY A 67 11.13 -6.91 -8.30
N CYS A 68 10.84 -5.61 -8.15
CA CYS A 68 9.95 -5.10 -7.12
C CYS A 68 8.50 -5.43 -7.46
N ARG A 69 8.10 -5.25 -8.73
CA ARG A 69 6.77 -5.68 -9.21
C ARG A 69 6.54 -7.15 -8.90
N ASP A 70 7.46 -8.02 -9.30
CA ASP A 70 7.34 -9.46 -9.10
C ASP A 70 7.28 -9.84 -7.62
N TYR A 71 7.97 -9.08 -6.76
CA TYR A 71 7.90 -9.24 -5.31
C TYR A 71 6.51 -8.87 -4.77
N LEU A 72 5.96 -7.71 -5.13
CA LEU A 72 4.64 -7.26 -4.67
C LEU A 72 3.52 -8.16 -5.19
N ALA A 73 3.48 -8.38 -6.50
CA ALA A 73 2.45 -9.19 -7.15
C ALA A 73 2.47 -10.67 -6.68
N GLY A 74 3.62 -11.14 -6.17
CA GLY A 74 3.75 -12.45 -5.55
C GLY A 74 3.18 -12.54 -4.13
N LEU A 75 2.88 -11.41 -3.48
CA LEU A 75 2.52 -11.35 -2.05
C LEU A 75 1.12 -10.81 -1.78
N THR A 76 0.63 -9.83 -2.54
CA THR A 76 -0.65 -9.16 -2.31
C THR A 76 -1.16 -8.50 -3.59
N ASP A 77 -2.47 -8.20 -3.61
CA ASP A 77 -3.01 -7.27 -4.59
C ASP A 77 -2.53 -5.85 -4.26
N SER A 78 -2.39 -5.01 -5.28
CA SER A 78 -1.85 -3.66 -5.12
C SER A 78 -2.91 -2.64 -4.71
N SER A 79 -4.20 -2.92 -4.92
CA SER A 79 -5.33 -2.11 -4.48
C SER A 79 -6.60 -2.98 -4.45
N LYS A 80 -7.65 -2.53 -3.75
CA LYS A 80 -9.02 -3.09 -3.90
C LYS A 80 -9.52 -3.03 -5.36
N TRP A 81 -8.90 -2.19 -6.20
CA TRP A 81 -9.28 -1.99 -7.60
C TRP A 81 -8.46 -2.82 -8.61
N GLY A 82 -7.34 -3.41 -8.21
CA GLY A 82 -6.49 -4.19 -9.12
C GLY A 82 -5.27 -4.82 -8.45
N SER A 83 -4.82 -5.94 -9.01
CA SER A 83 -3.76 -6.76 -8.44
C SER A 83 -2.36 -6.21 -8.73
N ASP A 84 -2.12 -5.74 -9.96
CA ASP A 84 -0.79 -5.35 -10.42
C ASP A 84 -0.41 -3.95 -9.93
N PRO A 85 0.84 -3.71 -9.50
CA PRO A 85 1.26 -2.40 -9.01
C PRO A 85 1.42 -1.42 -10.17
N VAL A 86 0.97 -0.19 -9.96
CA VAL A 86 0.93 0.86 -11.00
C VAL A 86 1.84 2.05 -10.68
N SER A 87 2.25 2.18 -9.42
CA SER A 87 3.06 3.26 -8.89
C SER A 87 4.47 2.82 -8.51
N PHE A 88 5.44 3.70 -8.77
CA PHE A 88 6.84 3.52 -8.39
C PHE A 88 7.41 4.82 -7.79
N GLY A 89 7.83 4.78 -6.54
CA GLY A 89 8.58 5.85 -5.91
C GLY A 89 10.05 5.76 -6.29
N ILE A 90 10.62 6.87 -6.75
CA ILE A 90 12.02 6.91 -7.16
C ILE A 90 12.71 8.17 -6.66
N GLU A 91 13.80 7.96 -5.94
CA GLU A 91 14.63 9.05 -5.41
C GLU A 91 15.60 9.54 -6.49
N ALA A 92 15.07 10.24 -7.48
CA ALA A 92 15.85 10.84 -8.55
C ALA A 92 15.38 12.26 -8.88
N ASP A 93 16.26 13.05 -9.49
CA ASP A 93 15.91 14.36 -10.05
C ASP A 93 15.32 14.23 -11.47
N VAL A 94 15.88 13.32 -12.27
CA VAL A 94 15.57 13.08 -13.69
C VAL A 94 15.67 11.58 -13.97
N LEU A 95 14.81 11.08 -14.86
CA LEU A 95 14.86 9.70 -15.36
C LEU A 95 15.52 9.64 -16.73
N ASP A 96 16.46 8.71 -16.92
CA ASP A 96 16.94 8.36 -18.26
C ASP A 96 15.93 7.45 -18.99
N GLN A 97 16.11 7.33 -20.31
CA GLN A 97 15.20 6.56 -21.15
C GLN A 97 15.20 5.06 -20.81
N ASP A 98 16.34 4.50 -20.42
CA ASP A 98 16.44 3.07 -20.10
C ASP A 98 15.60 2.75 -18.85
N THR A 99 15.63 3.64 -17.85
CA THR A 99 14.80 3.57 -16.64
C THR A 99 13.32 3.72 -16.98
N VAL A 100 12.96 4.67 -17.84
CA VAL A 100 11.57 4.92 -18.29
C VAL A 100 11.02 3.71 -19.03
N ASP A 101 11.78 3.15 -19.96
CA ASP A 101 11.42 1.95 -20.71
C ASP A 101 11.23 0.78 -19.73
N SER A 102 12.11 0.62 -18.74
CA SER A 102 12.00 -0.42 -17.71
C SER A 102 10.74 -0.28 -16.84
N LEU A 103 10.36 0.95 -16.47
CA LEU A 103 9.13 1.25 -15.74
C LEU A 103 7.90 0.87 -16.56
N ILE A 104 7.82 1.32 -17.82
CA ILE A 104 6.68 1.06 -18.71
C ILE A 104 6.56 -0.43 -19.02
N ASP A 105 7.66 -1.10 -19.39
CA ASP A 105 7.69 -2.54 -19.65
C ASP A 105 7.32 -3.37 -18.43
N SER A 106 7.59 -2.83 -17.23
CA SER A 106 7.18 -3.45 -15.97
C SER A 106 5.72 -3.18 -15.63
N GLY A 107 5.04 -2.26 -16.32
CA GLY A 107 3.64 -1.92 -16.07
C GLY A 107 3.45 -0.78 -15.09
N PHE A 108 4.50 -0.01 -14.73
CA PHE A 108 4.31 1.21 -13.96
C PHE A 108 3.87 2.35 -14.88
N VAL A 109 2.87 3.11 -14.45
CA VAL A 109 2.33 4.30 -15.17
C VAL A 109 2.41 5.57 -14.34
N ILE A 110 2.68 5.41 -13.04
CA ILE A 110 2.83 6.51 -12.11
C ILE A 110 4.23 6.42 -11.49
N VAL A 111 4.95 7.54 -11.53
CA VAL A 111 6.15 7.75 -10.73
C VAL A 111 5.92 8.93 -9.80
N GLY A 112 6.69 9.01 -8.71
CA GLY A 112 6.57 10.14 -7.81
C GLY A 112 7.78 10.34 -6.92
N ASP A 113 7.59 11.19 -5.92
CA ASP A 113 8.59 11.71 -4.97
C ASP A 113 9.23 13.05 -5.38
N SER A 114 10.53 13.06 -5.69
CA SER A 114 11.37 14.25 -5.87
C SER A 114 11.63 14.63 -7.33
N LEU A 115 11.00 13.94 -8.27
CA LEU A 115 11.22 14.14 -9.70
C LEU A 115 10.86 15.57 -10.13
N LYS A 116 11.79 16.22 -10.84
CA LYS A 116 11.57 17.57 -11.39
C LYS A 116 11.03 17.52 -12.80
N GLU A 117 11.52 16.56 -13.58
CA GLU A 117 11.14 16.35 -14.98
C GLU A 117 10.84 14.86 -15.18
N VAL A 118 9.68 14.58 -15.75
CA VAL A 118 9.22 13.23 -16.09
C VAL A 118 8.74 13.26 -17.55
N PRO A 119 9.12 12.26 -18.37
CA PRO A 119 8.62 12.15 -19.74
C PRO A 119 7.09 12.03 -19.79
N ASP A 120 6.48 12.53 -20.88
CA ASP A 120 5.02 12.56 -21.06
C ASP A 120 4.37 11.17 -21.04
N GLU A 121 5.15 10.11 -21.26
CA GLU A 121 4.71 8.71 -21.25
C GLU A 121 4.34 8.18 -19.86
N ILE A 122 4.81 8.81 -18.78
CA ILE A 122 4.57 8.40 -17.40
C ILE A 122 4.00 9.58 -16.61
N VAL A 123 2.99 9.32 -15.77
CA VAL A 123 2.42 10.35 -14.90
C VAL A 123 3.30 10.56 -13.67
N SER A 124 3.60 11.81 -13.37
CA SER A 124 4.33 12.18 -12.15
C SER A 124 3.39 12.64 -11.04
N MET A 125 3.56 12.10 -9.84
CA MET A 125 2.92 12.54 -8.60
C MET A 125 3.97 13.12 -7.66
N VAL A 126 4.11 14.44 -7.69
CA VAL A 126 5.12 15.16 -6.91
C VAL A 126 4.68 15.35 -5.45
N ARG A 127 5.64 15.32 -4.53
CA ARG A 127 5.40 15.70 -3.13
C ARG A 127 5.13 17.20 -3.03
N ASN A 128 3.89 17.57 -2.74
CA ASN A 128 3.42 18.96 -2.61
C ASN A 128 2.69 19.25 -1.27
N GLY A 129 2.40 18.23 -0.45
CA GLY A 129 1.64 18.35 0.81
C GLY A 129 2.49 18.36 2.08
N GLY A 130 3.80 18.57 1.99
CA GLY A 130 4.68 18.54 3.16
C GLY A 130 4.89 17.13 3.70
N SER A 131 4.78 16.94 5.02
CA SER A 131 5.05 15.67 5.69
C SER A 131 4.18 15.44 6.93
N LEU A 132 3.96 14.18 7.32
CA LEU A 132 3.37 13.80 8.60
C LEU A 132 4.40 13.71 9.75
N GLU A 133 5.67 13.97 9.48
CA GLU A 133 6.74 13.87 10.49
C GLU A 133 6.70 15.03 11.49
N LYS A 134 6.85 14.69 12.78
CA LYS A 134 6.81 15.66 13.88
C LYS A 134 7.88 16.73 13.74
N GLY A 135 7.44 17.99 13.70
CA GLY A 135 8.32 19.16 13.59
C GLY A 135 8.77 19.48 12.15
N VAL A 136 8.29 18.71 11.16
CA VAL A 136 8.44 19.00 9.72
C VAL A 136 7.07 19.30 9.09
N ALA A 137 6.00 18.74 9.65
CA ALA A 137 4.64 18.94 9.18
C ALA A 137 4.23 20.42 9.11
N ASP A 138 3.46 20.75 8.08
CA ASP A 138 3.06 22.12 7.75
C ASP A 138 1.57 22.16 7.36
N ILE A 139 0.73 22.57 8.31
CA ILE A 139 -0.72 22.71 8.09
C ILE A 139 -1.01 23.87 7.14
N GLU A 140 -0.23 24.96 7.19
CA GLU A 140 -0.44 26.13 6.32
C GLU A 140 -0.27 25.73 4.85
N LEU A 141 0.71 24.85 4.55
CA LEU A 141 0.88 24.31 3.20
C LEU A 141 -0.32 23.47 2.75
N LEU A 142 -0.88 22.65 3.63
CA LEU A 142 -2.04 21.80 3.32
C LEU A 142 -3.32 22.65 3.09
N GLU A 143 -3.47 23.76 3.79
CA GLU A 143 -4.59 24.70 3.60
C GLU A 143 -4.53 25.46 2.26
N LEU A 144 -3.36 25.50 1.61
CA LEU A 144 -3.16 26.15 0.31
C LEU A 144 -3.46 25.25 -0.90
N ALA A 145 -3.96 24.03 -0.67
CA ALA A 145 -4.31 23.11 -1.73
C ALA A 145 -5.31 23.73 -2.73
N GLU A 146 -5.04 23.57 -4.02
CA GLU A 146 -5.92 24.06 -5.07
C GLU A 146 -7.14 23.13 -5.25
N GLU A 147 -8.25 23.68 -5.71
CA GLU A 147 -9.44 22.89 -6.07
C GLU A 147 -9.10 21.93 -7.21
N ASP A 148 -9.72 20.75 -7.23
CA ASP A 148 -9.50 19.71 -8.23
C ASP A 148 -8.06 19.19 -8.35
N SER A 149 -7.24 19.38 -7.29
CA SER A 149 -5.84 18.94 -7.25
C SER A 149 -5.64 17.70 -6.36
N LEU A 150 -4.45 17.09 -6.48
CA LEU A 150 -3.98 16.04 -5.58
C LEU A 150 -2.88 16.59 -4.66
N VAL A 151 -3.07 16.44 -3.36
CA VAL A 151 -2.09 16.74 -2.31
C VAL A 151 -1.42 15.44 -1.88
N SER A 152 -0.11 15.35 -2.11
CA SER A 152 0.74 14.21 -1.81
C SER A 152 1.61 14.51 -0.59
N VAL A 153 1.29 13.90 0.54
CA VAL A 153 1.93 14.13 1.84
C VAL A 153 2.95 13.04 2.14
N TYR A 154 4.17 13.42 2.50
CA TYR A 154 5.24 12.46 2.76
C TYR A 154 5.17 11.84 4.15
N TRP A 155 5.34 10.52 4.20
CA TRP A 155 5.50 9.78 5.44
C TRP A 155 6.65 8.77 5.32
N ARG A 156 7.46 8.68 6.38
CA ARG A 156 8.47 7.65 6.55
C ARG A 156 8.52 7.22 8.00
N ALA A 157 8.35 5.93 8.27
CA ALA A 157 8.34 5.44 9.65
C ALA A 157 9.74 5.37 10.28
N ARG A 158 10.81 5.28 9.47
CA ARG A 158 12.18 5.09 9.94
C ARG A 158 13.24 5.74 9.06
N VAL A 159 14.27 6.30 9.67
CA VAL A 159 15.52 6.70 8.98
C VAL A 159 16.66 5.89 9.60
N GLY A 160 17.17 4.92 8.83
CA GLY A 160 18.06 3.87 9.36
C GLY A 160 17.41 3.13 10.54
N ASP A 161 18.09 3.13 11.69
CA ASP A 161 17.60 2.47 12.90
C ASP A 161 16.62 3.30 13.74
N PHE A 162 16.43 4.57 13.40
CA PHE A 162 15.62 5.47 14.20
C PHE A 162 14.17 5.46 13.72
N ARG A 163 13.24 5.22 14.65
CA ARG A 163 11.82 5.46 14.41
C ARG A 163 11.55 6.96 14.32
N VAL A 164 10.92 7.36 13.23
CA VAL A 164 10.40 8.70 13.02
C VAL A 164 9.09 8.83 13.79
N ARG A 165 8.85 10.01 14.37
CA ARG A 165 7.62 10.30 15.11
C ARG A 165 6.65 11.00 14.17
N ASP A 166 5.41 10.53 14.17
CA ASP A 166 4.27 11.17 13.54
C ASP A 166 3.84 12.44 14.29
N ASP A 167 3.20 13.35 13.57
CA ASP A 167 2.55 14.54 14.11
C ASP A 167 1.05 14.32 14.27
N ALA A 168 0.65 13.82 15.43
CA ALA A 168 -0.74 13.54 15.77
C ALA A 168 -1.69 14.75 15.62
N GLU A 169 -1.18 15.99 15.75
CA GLU A 169 -1.99 17.20 15.55
C GLU A 169 -2.34 17.37 14.07
N VAL A 170 -1.36 17.18 13.17
CA VAL A 170 -1.58 17.25 11.72
C VAL A 170 -2.46 16.11 11.22
N ILE A 171 -2.27 14.90 11.72
CA ILE A 171 -3.13 13.75 11.39
C ILE A 171 -4.58 14.03 11.79
N SER A 172 -4.81 14.44 13.04
CA SER A 172 -6.15 14.76 13.52
C SER A 172 -6.78 15.94 12.77
N TRP A 173 -5.98 16.94 12.38
CA TRP A 173 -6.44 18.04 11.55
C TRP A 173 -6.87 17.55 10.16
N LEU A 174 -6.07 16.72 9.50
CA LEU A 174 -6.38 16.13 8.18
C LEU A 174 -7.66 15.28 8.23
N GLU A 175 -7.80 14.41 9.24
CA GLU A 175 -8.98 13.55 9.40
C GLU A 175 -10.28 14.33 9.62
N ASN A 176 -10.22 15.62 9.96
CA ASN A 176 -11.38 16.50 10.09
C ASN A 176 -11.71 17.28 8.81
N GLN A 177 -10.88 17.22 7.76
CA GLN A 177 -11.11 17.95 6.51
C GLN A 177 -12.14 17.26 5.61
N GLN A 178 -12.91 18.05 4.87
CA GLN A 178 -13.85 17.58 3.85
C GLN A 178 -13.14 17.43 2.50
N VAL A 179 -12.22 16.46 2.44
CA VAL A 179 -11.36 16.16 1.29
C VAL A 179 -11.49 14.69 0.93
N TRP A 180 -11.17 14.34 -0.32
CA TRP A 180 -11.16 12.94 -0.74
C TRP A 180 -9.87 12.27 -0.28
N PHE A 181 -9.95 11.23 0.56
CA PHE A 181 -8.79 10.42 0.86
C PHE A 181 -8.61 9.37 -0.22
N THR A 182 -7.50 9.44 -0.92
CA THR A 182 -7.23 8.65 -2.13
C THR A 182 -5.78 8.21 -2.19
N THR A 183 -5.44 7.47 -3.22
CA THR A 183 -4.07 7.02 -3.51
C THR A 183 -3.65 7.52 -4.90
N TRP A 184 -2.37 7.39 -5.24
CA TRP A 184 -1.88 7.77 -6.57
C TRP A 184 -2.62 7.06 -7.70
N GLY A 185 -2.75 5.73 -7.61
CA GLY A 185 -3.46 4.92 -8.59
C GLY A 185 -4.96 5.20 -8.60
N GLU A 186 -5.60 5.35 -7.44
CA GLU A 186 -7.02 5.65 -7.37
C GLU A 186 -7.33 7.02 -8.01
N TRP A 187 -6.58 8.07 -7.66
CA TRP A 187 -6.70 9.39 -8.30
C TRP A 187 -6.53 9.32 -9.83
N HIS A 188 -5.46 8.66 -10.29
CA HIS A 188 -5.15 8.59 -11.72
C HIS A 188 -6.24 7.87 -12.53
N PHE A 189 -6.67 6.69 -12.08
CA PHE A 189 -7.64 5.89 -12.82
C PHE A 189 -9.08 6.38 -12.63
N HIS A 190 -9.42 7.04 -11.53
CA HIS A 190 -10.72 7.73 -11.37
C HIS A 190 -10.92 8.76 -12.50
N GLY A 191 -9.93 9.63 -12.72
CA GLY A 191 -9.98 10.63 -13.77
C GLY A 191 -10.07 10.03 -15.19
N ILE A 192 -9.42 8.89 -15.43
CA ILE A 192 -9.53 8.14 -16.69
C ILE A 192 -10.96 7.62 -16.87
N SER A 193 -11.50 6.94 -15.87
CA SER A 193 -12.85 6.36 -15.90
C SER A 193 -13.94 7.43 -16.07
N GLY A 194 -13.78 8.57 -15.38
CA GLY A 194 -14.69 9.71 -15.51
C GLY A 194 -14.71 10.28 -16.93
N ARG A 195 -13.54 10.51 -17.53
CA ARG A 195 -13.42 11.02 -18.91
C ARG A 195 -13.88 10.03 -19.98
N ALA A 196 -13.74 8.74 -19.73
CA ALA A 196 -14.12 7.69 -20.67
C ALA A 196 -15.63 7.39 -20.66
N THR A 197 -16.33 7.83 -19.62
CA THR A 197 -17.77 7.68 -19.46
C THR A 197 -18.54 8.55 -20.45
N SER A 198 -19.59 7.98 -21.05
CA SER A 198 -20.52 8.71 -21.91
C SER A 198 -21.96 8.50 -21.49
N VAL A 199 -22.81 9.51 -21.74
CA VAL A 199 -24.23 9.48 -21.39
C VAL A 199 -25.07 9.83 -22.61
N ILE A 200 -26.16 9.09 -22.80
CA ILE A 200 -27.12 9.28 -23.88
C ILE A 200 -28.50 9.54 -23.27
N SER A 201 -29.25 10.51 -23.81
CA SER A 201 -30.61 10.82 -23.39
C SER A 201 -31.64 10.24 -24.36
N GLU A 202 -32.62 9.50 -23.83
CA GLU A 202 -33.78 8.97 -24.55
C GLU A 202 -35.07 9.39 -23.83
N GLY A 203 -35.51 10.64 -24.05
CA GLY A 203 -36.70 11.17 -23.40
C GLY A 203 -36.46 11.41 -21.92
N SER A 204 -37.13 10.63 -21.06
CA SER A 204 -36.99 10.70 -19.59
C SER A 204 -35.97 9.68 -19.04
N VAL A 205 -35.24 8.98 -19.91
CA VAL A 205 -34.27 7.95 -19.50
C VAL A 205 -32.88 8.34 -19.98
N LEU A 206 -31.91 8.30 -19.07
CA LEU A 206 -30.50 8.49 -19.38
C LEU A 206 -29.78 7.16 -19.27
N ILE A 207 -28.90 6.88 -20.22
CA ILE A 207 -28.07 5.68 -20.24
C ILE A 207 -26.62 6.13 -20.13
N SER A 208 -26.01 5.91 -18.98
CA SER A 208 -24.58 6.10 -18.74
C SER A 208 -23.83 4.80 -19.05
N THR A 209 -22.74 4.90 -19.80
CA THR A 209 -21.89 3.79 -20.21
C THR A 209 -20.44 4.10 -19.88
N SER A 210 -19.83 3.28 -19.02
CA SER A 210 -18.38 3.29 -18.78
C SER A 210 -17.72 2.12 -19.51
N PRO A 211 -16.73 2.36 -20.38
CA PRO A 211 -15.98 1.26 -21.00
C PRO A 211 -15.19 0.47 -19.94
N PRO A 212 -14.85 -0.80 -20.21
CA PRO A 212 -14.00 -1.60 -19.32
C PRO A 212 -12.59 -1.01 -19.22
N SER A 213 -11.97 -1.14 -18.06
CA SER A 213 -10.57 -0.79 -17.85
C SER A 213 -9.65 -1.95 -18.22
N GLU A 214 -8.47 -1.65 -18.75
CA GLU A 214 -7.43 -2.64 -19.04
C GLU A 214 -6.53 -2.92 -17.83
N ARG A 215 -6.59 -2.09 -16.79
CA ARG A 215 -5.78 -2.20 -15.57
C ARG A 215 -6.65 -2.24 -14.32
N TRP A 216 -6.71 -1.16 -13.57
CA TRP A 216 -7.50 -1.09 -12.35
C TRP A 216 -8.94 -0.67 -12.66
N ASN A 217 -9.90 -1.30 -11.98
CA ASN A 217 -11.32 -1.02 -12.12
C ASN A 217 -11.77 0.11 -11.18
N VAL A 218 -11.05 1.23 -11.18
CA VAL A 218 -11.35 2.38 -10.32
C VAL A 218 -12.60 3.11 -10.85
N PRO A 219 -13.64 3.30 -10.02
CA PRO A 219 -14.82 4.07 -10.39
C PRO A 219 -14.49 5.52 -10.75
N GLY A 220 -15.15 6.07 -11.77
CA GLY A 220 -15.03 7.47 -12.16
C GLY A 220 -16.29 8.26 -11.85
N THR A 221 -16.14 9.53 -11.47
CA THR A 221 -17.27 10.44 -11.20
C THR A 221 -17.55 11.35 -12.39
N ILE A 222 -18.82 11.46 -12.76
CA ILE A 222 -19.33 12.46 -13.70
C ILE A 222 -20.40 13.31 -13.01
N MET A 223 -20.46 14.58 -13.38
CA MET A 223 -21.59 15.47 -13.09
C MET A 223 -22.52 15.49 -14.30
N LEU A 224 -23.80 15.24 -14.05
CA LEU A 224 -24.87 15.32 -15.02
C LEU A 224 -25.77 16.49 -14.66
N GLN A 225 -25.88 17.46 -15.56
CA GLN A 225 -26.68 18.66 -15.33
C GLN A 225 -27.99 18.59 -16.11
N PHE A 226 -29.09 18.70 -15.38
CA PHE A 226 -30.47 18.69 -15.86
C PHE A 226 -31.38 19.28 -14.77
N GLU A 227 -32.60 19.69 -15.16
CA GLU A 227 -33.56 20.39 -14.28
C GLU A 227 -34.60 19.44 -13.65
N GLN A 228 -34.66 18.20 -14.12
CA GLN A 228 -35.66 17.20 -13.74
C GLN A 228 -35.30 16.48 -12.44
N ASP A 229 -36.32 15.97 -11.74
CA ASP A 229 -36.09 15.13 -10.55
C ASP A 229 -35.69 13.70 -10.96
N VAL A 230 -34.73 13.11 -10.24
CA VAL A 230 -34.33 11.71 -10.41
C VAL A 230 -35.35 10.79 -9.72
N VAL A 231 -35.97 9.91 -10.50
CA VAL A 231 -36.95 8.91 -10.03
C VAL A 231 -36.25 7.63 -9.58
N SER A 232 -35.33 7.12 -10.40
CA SER A 232 -34.60 5.89 -10.09
C SER A 232 -33.23 5.84 -10.77
N VAL A 233 -32.30 5.12 -10.18
CA VAL A 233 -30.97 4.83 -10.75
C VAL A 233 -30.67 3.35 -10.56
N SER A 234 -30.44 2.63 -11.65
CA SER A 234 -30.27 1.18 -11.63
C SER A 234 -29.18 0.69 -12.58
N ASP A 235 -28.57 -0.44 -12.23
CA ASP A 235 -27.61 -1.13 -13.10
C ASP A 235 -28.33 -1.88 -14.25
N SER A 236 -27.54 -2.53 -15.10
CA SER A 236 -28.05 -3.34 -16.22
C SER A 236 -28.88 -4.57 -15.79
N ASN A 237 -28.83 -4.96 -14.52
CA ASN A 237 -29.62 -6.05 -13.94
C ASN A 237 -30.90 -5.55 -13.24
N GLY A 238 -31.11 -4.23 -13.18
CA GLY A 238 -32.21 -3.59 -12.46
C GLY A 238 -31.99 -3.49 -10.95
N ALA A 239 -30.77 -3.69 -10.45
CA ALA A 239 -30.42 -3.43 -9.06
C ALA A 239 -30.24 -1.92 -8.84
N GLU A 240 -30.80 -1.40 -7.75
CA GLU A 240 -30.67 0.02 -7.40
C GLU A 240 -29.23 0.39 -7.08
N ILE A 241 -28.78 1.52 -7.64
CA ILE A 241 -27.48 2.10 -7.33
C ILE A 241 -27.59 2.91 -6.02
N PRO A 242 -26.70 2.70 -5.04
CA PRO A 242 -26.81 3.33 -3.73
C PRO A 242 -26.58 4.85 -3.78
N LEU A 243 -27.21 5.55 -2.83
CA LEU A 243 -26.97 6.97 -2.60
C LEU A 243 -25.64 7.18 -1.86
N ILE A 244 -24.86 8.17 -2.30
CA ILE A 244 -23.60 8.58 -1.67
C ILE A 244 -23.89 9.76 -0.73
N PRO A 245 -23.56 9.66 0.57
CA PRO A 245 -23.60 10.79 1.48
C PRO A 245 -22.65 11.91 1.05
N PRO A 246 -23.01 13.20 1.23
CA PRO A 246 -22.16 14.31 0.83
C PRO A 246 -20.83 14.39 1.60
N ASP A 247 -20.75 13.77 2.77
CA ASP A 247 -19.57 13.69 3.64
C ASP A 247 -18.74 12.40 3.41
N SER A 248 -19.11 11.57 2.42
CA SER A 248 -18.33 10.39 2.05
C SER A 248 -17.00 10.81 1.43
N ARG A 249 -15.90 10.36 2.04
CA ARG A 249 -14.52 10.72 1.67
C ARG A 249 -13.68 9.55 1.12
N ASP A 250 -14.23 8.33 1.13
CA ASP A 250 -13.65 7.16 0.45
C ASP A 250 -14.45 6.88 -0.82
N LEU A 251 -13.74 6.54 -1.88
CA LEU A 251 -14.30 6.30 -3.20
C LEU A 251 -15.25 5.10 -3.16
N SER A 252 -16.49 5.35 -3.59
CA SER A 252 -17.53 4.33 -3.67
C SER A 252 -18.41 4.52 -4.91
N ILE A 253 -18.95 3.41 -5.40
CA ILE A 253 -19.92 3.41 -6.49
C ILE A 253 -21.25 3.89 -5.93
N GLY A 254 -21.91 4.80 -6.65
CA GLY A 254 -23.18 5.34 -6.22
C GLY A 254 -23.52 6.64 -6.94
N TRP A 255 -24.55 7.31 -6.47
CA TRP A 255 -24.95 8.60 -7.01
C TRP A 255 -25.46 9.53 -5.91
N ARG A 256 -25.51 10.83 -6.19
CA ARG A 256 -26.25 11.78 -5.34
C ARG A 256 -26.83 12.93 -6.14
N PRO A 257 -28.01 13.44 -5.76
CA PRO A 257 -28.54 14.66 -6.34
C PRO A 257 -27.70 15.88 -5.90
N ILE A 258 -27.65 16.88 -6.77
CA ILE A 258 -27.10 18.22 -6.51
C ILE A 258 -28.09 19.27 -7.02
N GLU A 259 -27.90 20.54 -6.68
CA GLU A 259 -28.84 21.61 -7.07
C GLU A 259 -29.05 21.69 -8.59
N THR A 260 -28.04 21.37 -9.39
CA THR A 260 -28.07 21.47 -10.85
C THR A 260 -28.19 20.12 -11.56
N GLY A 261 -28.55 19.03 -10.87
CA GLY A 261 -28.67 17.69 -11.44
C GLY A 261 -28.17 16.61 -10.49
N MET A 262 -27.17 15.83 -10.89
CA MET A 262 -26.61 14.76 -10.05
C MET A 262 -25.12 14.51 -10.27
N LEU A 263 -24.47 13.89 -9.29
CA LEU A 263 -23.19 13.21 -9.45
C LEU A 263 -23.43 11.71 -9.57
N LEU A 264 -22.74 11.07 -10.50
CA LEU A 264 -22.73 9.62 -10.69
C LEU A 264 -21.29 9.12 -10.61
N THR A 265 -21.01 8.21 -9.67
CA THR A 265 -19.73 7.50 -9.59
C THR A 265 -19.96 6.05 -10.00
N GLN A 266 -19.35 5.63 -11.10
CA GLN A 266 -19.61 4.33 -11.72
C GLN A 266 -18.32 3.57 -12.02
N ALA A 267 -18.39 2.24 -11.90
CA ALA A 267 -17.26 1.37 -12.21
C ALA A 267 -17.05 1.21 -13.73
N PRO A 268 -15.80 0.99 -14.18
CA PRO A 268 -15.52 0.60 -15.55
C PRO A 268 -16.28 -0.66 -15.99
N GLY A 269 -16.67 -0.71 -17.26
CA GLY A 269 -17.37 -1.85 -17.87
C GLY A 269 -18.84 -1.97 -17.48
N THR A 270 -19.44 -0.91 -16.92
CA THR A 270 -20.84 -0.92 -16.47
C THR A 270 -21.72 0.05 -17.26
N ASN A 271 -23.01 -0.28 -17.29
CA ASN A 271 -24.06 0.59 -17.82
C ASN A 271 -25.05 0.89 -16.70
N ILE A 272 -25.41 2.17 -16.54
CA ILE A 272 -26.36 2.65 -15.53
C ILE A 272 -27.50 3.36 -16.23
N THR A 273 -28.72 3.02 -15.82
CA THR A 273 -29.96 3.65 -16.28
C THR A 273 -30.47 4.61 -15.23
N ILE A 274 -30.71 5.87 -15.62
CA ILE A 274 -31.26 6.92 -14.77
C ILE A 274 -32.64 7.29 -15.32
N GLU A 275 -33.67 7.16 -14.50
CA GLU A 275 -35.03 7.57 -14.85
C GLU A 275 -35.34 8.93 -14.23
N LEU A 276 -35.80 9.86 -15.06
CA LEU A 276 -36.22 11.20 -14.70
C LEU A 276 -37.75 11.31 -14.66
N ASP A 277 -38.27 12.29 -13.94
CA ASP A 277 -39.71 12.53 -13.83
C ASP A 277 -40.37 13.02 -15.14
N SER A 278 -39.56 13.56 -16.05
CA SER A 278 -39.96 14.14 -17.32
C SER A 278 -38.79 14.13 -18.31
N SER A 279 -39.06 14.44 -19.57
CA SER A 279 -38.02 14.39 -20.61
C SER A 279 -36.99 15.51 -20.47
N ALA A 280 -35.71 15.15 -20.58
CA ALA A 280 -34.60 16.11 -20.58
C ALA A 280 -34.12 16.36 -22.01
N ASP A 281 -34.35 17.57 -22.53
CA ASP A 281 -33.99 17.96 -23.91
C ASP A 281 -32.50 18.26 -24.08
N ALA A 282 -31.80 18.68 -23.01
CA ALA A 282 -30.38 18.97 -23.01
C ALA A 282 -29.75 18.49 -21.70
N ILE A 283 -28.63 17.79 -21.80
CA ILE A 283 -27.86 17.28 -20.67
C ILE A 283 -26.41 17.64 -20.90
N GLU A 284 -25.83 18.29 -19.92
CA GLU A 284 -24.40 18.52 -19.88
C GLU A 284 -23.76 17.44 -19.00
N THR A 285 -22.68 16.83 -19.49
CA THR A 285 -21.93 15.81 -18.78
C THR A 285 -20.50 16.29 -18.63
N THR A 286 -20.07 16.42 -17.38
CA THR A 286 -18.74 16.92 -17.03
C THR A 286 -18.02 15.86 -16.20
N PRO A 287 -16.88 15.31 -16.66
CA PRO A 287 -16.08 14.43 -15.83
C PRO A 287 -15.48 15.23 -14.66
N MET A 288 -15.57 14.69 -13.45
CA MET A 288 -15.04 15.35 -12.26
C MET A 288 -13.61 14.87 -11.98
N SER A 289 -12.74 15.78 -11.54
CA SER A 289 -11.38 15.42 -11.09
C SER A 289 -11.41 14.76 -9.72
N THR A 290 -12.36 15.14 -8.87
CA THR A 290 -12.49 14.66 -7.49
C THR A 290 -13.72 13.77 -7.32
N PHE A 291 -13.62 12.86 -6.34
CA PHE A 291 -14.77 12.11 -5.87
C PHE A 291 -15.74 13.00 -5.10
N ASN A 292 -17.03 12.79 -5.33
CA ASN A 292 -18.13 13.36 -4.54
C ASN A 292 -18.15 14.91 -4.50
N ASP A 293 -17.49 15.58 -5.46
CA ASP A 293 -17.35 17.05 -5.51
C ASP A 293 -16.67 17.60 -4.24
N LEU A 294 -15.76 16.80 -3.68
CA LEU A 294 -14.85 17.24 -2.62
C LEU A 294 -13.79 18.15 -3.23
N HIS A 295 -13.33 19.15 -2.45
CA HIS A 295 -12.47 20.21 -2.98
C HIS A 295 -11.18 19.69 -3.62
N HIS A 296 -10.51 18.72 -3.01
CA HIS A 296 -9.26 18.14 -3.52
C HIS A 296 -9.06 16.72 -2.98
N GLY A 297 -8.16 15.98 -3.61
CA GLY A 297 -7.69 14.68 -3.13
C GLY A 297 -6.48 14.81 -2.21
N VAL A 298 -6.39 13.96 -1.19
CA VAL A 298 -5.23 13.83 -0.30
C VAL A 298 -4.79 12.37 -0.29
N THR A 299 -3.50 12.16 -0.51
CA THR A 299 -2.83 10.86 -0.36
C THR A 299 -1.65 10.98 0.58
N ILE A 300 -1.47 9.98 1.44
CA ILE A 300 -0.26 9.85 2.24
C ILE A 300 0.67 8.85 1.57
N VAL A 301 1.91 9.26 1.30
CA VAL A 301 2.87 8.42 0.59
C VAL A 301 3.87 7.88 1.60
N GLY A 302 3.82 6.57 1.83
CA GLY A 302 4.69 5.87 2.77
C GLY A 302 5.98 5.39 2.10
N HIS A 303 7.08 6.11 2.28
CA HIS A 303 8.37 5.78 1.65
C HIS A 303 9.15 4.71 2.41
N HIS A 304 9.98 3.98 1.66
CA HIS A 304 10.86 2.92 2.16
C HIS A 304 10.12 1.88 3.00
N THR A 305 8.92 1.48 2.58
CA THR A 305 8.06 0.60 3.37
C THR A 305 8.59 -0.84 3.31
N SER A 306 9.48 -1.20 4.23
CA SER A 306 10.09 -2.53 4.28
C SER A 306 9.42 -3.49 5.28
N ASN A 307 8.55 -2.96 6.15
CA ASN A 307 7.76 -3.74 7.09
C ASN A 307 6.43 -3.05 7.41
N LEU A 308 5.33 -3.50 6.81
CA LEU A 308 4.03 -2.88 6.89
C LEU A 308 3.52 -2.76 8.33
N PHE A 309 3.77 -3.75 9.19
CA PHE A 309 3.39 -3.67 10.61
C PHE A 309 4.03 -2.48 11.31
N ARG A 310 5.32 -2.21 11.08
CA ARG A 310 5.98 -1.04 11.69
C ARG A 310 5.51 0.27 11.08
N TRP A 311 5.15 0.29 9.80
CA TRP A 311 4.74 1.51 9.09
C TRP A 311 3.29 1.93 9.40
N THR A 312 2.43 0.96 9.71
CA THR A 312 1.00 1.16 10.02
C THR A 312 0.71 1.28 11.52
N GLN A 313 1.72 1.09 12.39
CA GLN A 313 1.56 1.05 13.85
C GLN A 313 0.85 2.27 14.45
N ASP A 314 1.03 3.43 13.83
CA ASP A 314 0.45 4.70 14.29
C ASP A 314 -0.90 5.02 13.61
N PHE A 315 -1.37 4.16 12.70
CA PHE A 315 -2.56 4.35 11.87
C PHE A 315 -3.58 3.18 11.89
N PRO A 316 -3.77 2.43 12.99
CA PRO A 316 -4.58 1.20 12.96
C PRO A 316 -6.06 1.42 12.60
N GLU A 317 -6.61 2.60 12.90
CA GLU A 317 -8.00 2.98 12.62
C GLU A 317 -8.07 4.30 11.83
N SER A 318 -6.96 4.74 11.25
CA SER A 318 -6.94 6.00 10.50
C SER A 318 -7.71 5.83 9.19
N ILE A 319 -8.54 6.82 8.90
CA ILE A 319 -9.31 6.94 7.66
C ILE A 319 -8.47 7.49 6.50
N LEU A 320 -7.20 7.82 6.75
CA LEU A 320 -6.29 8.28 5.72
C LEU A 320 -5.96 7.12 4.78
N SER A 321 -6.00 7.41 3.48
CA SER A 321 -5.59 6.49 2.42
C SER A 321 -4.11 6.66 2.13
N PHE A 322 -3.39 5.55 2.02
CA PHE A 322 -1.95 5.54 1.80
C PHE A 322 -1.59 4.90 0.46
N THR A 323 -0.62 5.51 -0.22
CA THR A 323 0.22 4.82 -1.21
C THR A 323 1.50 4.37 -0.50
N TRP A 324 1.54 3.10 -0.08
CA TRP A 324 2.72 2.50 0.53
C TRP A 324 3.72 2.11 -0.55
N LEU A 325 4.83 2.83 -0.64
CA LEU A 325 5.92 2.53 -1.54
C LEU A 325 6.82 1.48 -0.88
N VAL A 326 6.57 0.23 -1.24
CA VAL A 326 7.22 -0.95 -0.65
C VAL A 326 8.63 -1.09 -1.17
N GLU A 327 9.57 -1.14 -0.24
CA GLU A 327 10.97 -1.38 -0.49
C GLU A 327 11.30 -2.78 0.01
N ARG A 328 11.84 -3.64 -0.87
CA ARG A 328 12.23 -4.97 -0.44
C ARG A 328 13.43 -4.86 0.52
N PRO A 329 13.33 -5.37 1.76
CA PRO A 329 14.42 -5.27 2.72
C PRO A 329 15.67 -6.03 2.27
N GLU A 330 16.84 -5.52 2.65
CA GLU A 330 18.10 -6.23 2.46
C GLU A 330 18.02 -7.54 3.24
N LYS A 331 18.38 -8.67 2.61
CA LYS A 331 18.54 -9.91 3.36
C LYS A 331 19.71 -9.72 4.31
N GLU A 332 19.44 -9.53 5.61
CA GLU A 332 20.46 -9.72 6.62
C GLU A 332 21.04 -11.13 6.42
N GLY A 333 22.26 -11.22 5.91
CA GLY A 333 22.94 -12.49 5.73
C GLY A 333 22.95 -13.24 7.06
N ILE A 334 22.58 -14.52 7.06
CA ILE A 334 22.55 -15.35 8.27
C ILE A 334 23.91 -15.21 8.97
N GLY A 335 23.94 -14.47 10.07
CA GLY A 335 25.15 -14.26 10.85
C GLY A 335 25.64 -15.61 11.35
N TRP A 336 26.71 -16.14 10.74
CA TRP A 336 27.31 -17.44 11.08
C TRP A 336 27.71 -17.54 12.56
N ILE A 337 27.77 -16.41 13.26
CA ILE A 337 28.06 -16.28 14.68
C ILE A 337 27.08 -17.09 15.54
N ILE A 338 25.77 -17.05 15.28
CA ILE A 338 24.79 -17.80 16.10
C ILE A 338 24.93 -19.31 15.89
N PRO A 339 24.96 -19.83 14.65
CA PRO A 339 25.25 -21.25 14.40
C PRO A 339 26.62 -21.70 14.94
N ALA A 340 27.67 -20.90 14.77
CA ALA A 340 29.01 -21.24 15.26
C ALA A 340 29.07 -21.25 16.79
N PHE A 341 28.40 -20.31 17.46
CA PHE A 341 28.30 -20.28 18.92
C PHE A 341 27.55 -21.52 19.43
N ALA A 342 26.43 -21.90 18.79
CA ALA A 342 25.68 -23.10 19.13
C ALA A 342 26.54 -24.37 18.99
N VAL A 343 27.25 -24.54 17.87
CA VAL A 343 28.18 -25.67 17.66
C VAL A 343 29.30 -25.66 18.70
N SER A 344 29.84 -24.49 19.04
CA SER A 344 30.89 -24.37 20.05
C SER A 344 30.42 -24.81 21.44
N MET A 345 29.19 -24.46 21.84
CA MET A 345 28.62 -24.91 23.12
C MET A 345 28.38 -26.42 23.14
N ILE A 346 27.89 -27.00 22.04
CA ILE A 346 27.68 -28.45 21.91
C ILE A 346 29.00 -29.22 22.09
N ILE A 347 30.14 -28.66 21.72
CA ILE A 347 31.45 -29.30 21.89
C ILE A 347 32.04 -29.00 23.27
N ALA A 348 32.00 -27.73 23.69
CA ALA A 348 32.65 -27.26 24.91
C ALA A 348 32.00 -27.83 26.18
N VAL A 349 30.68 -27.96 26.22
CA VAL A 349 29.96 -28.44 27.41
C VAL A 349 30.27 -29.91 27.70
N PRO A 350 30.14 -30.87 26.76
CA PRO A 350 30.52 -32.26 27.00
C PRO A 350 32.02 -32.44 27.28
N ALA A 351 32.89 -31.68 26.59
CA ALA A 351 34.32 -31.73 26.84
C ALA A 351 34.69 -31.28 28.26
N SER A 352 34.05 -30.20 28.73
CA SER A 352 34.25 -29.68 30.10
C SER A 352 33.74 -30.67 31.15
N ILE A 353 32.57 -31.28 30.94
CA ILE A 353 32.02 -32.31 31.83
C ILE A 353 32.95 -33.53 31.86
N TYR A 354 33.42 -34.01 30.70
CA TYR A 354 34.36 -35.13 30.63
C TYR A 354 35.66 -34.82 31.38
N PHE A 355 36.20 -33.62 31.22
CA PHE A 355 37.44 -33.21 31.88
C PHE A 355 37.28 -33.10 33.40
N LEU A 356 36.17 -32.52 33.87
CA LEU A 356 35.82 -32.43 35.29
C LEU A 356 35.65 -33.82 35.92
N VAL A 357 34.88 -34.71 35.28
CA VAL A 357 34.67 -36.08 35.77
C VAL A 357 35.97 -36.87 35.81
N LYS A 358 36.85 -36.73 34.80
CA LYS A 358 38.16 -37.38 34.79
C LYS A 358 39.08 -36.85 35.89
N LYS A 359 39.06 -35.53 36.13
CA LYS A 359 39.84 -34.89 37.20
C LYS A 359 39.36 -35.35 38.57
N ASP A 360 38.05 -35.38 38.82
CA ASP A 360 37.48 -35.86 40.08
C ASP A 360 37.75 -37.36 40.30
N GLY A 361 37.67 -38.18 39.25
CA GLY A 361 38.06 -39.59 39.32
C GLY A 361 39.55 -39.79 39.65
N SER A 362 40.43 -38.91 39.17
CA SER A 362 41.86 -38.95 39.52
C SER A 362 42.14 -38.47 40.95
N MET A 363 41.33 -37.54 41.49
CA MET A 363 41.46 -37.09 42.88
C MET A 363 40.93 -38.13 43.89
N MET A 364 39.89 -38.89 43.54
CA MET A 364 39.42 -40.02 44.36
C MET A 364 40.42 -41.19 44.41
N SER A 365 41.19 -41.40 43.34
CA SER A 365 42.28 -42.41 43.31
C SER A 365 43.45 -42.07 44.24
N ILE A 366 43.65 -40.79 44.57
CA ILE A 366 44.76 -40.33 45.42
C ILE A 366 44.37 -40.39 46.92
N GLY A 367 43.07 -40.36 47.24
CA GLY A 367 42.56 -40.47 48.62
C GLY A 367 42.38 -41.89 49.16
N GLN A 368 42.74 -42.93 48.41
CA GLN A 368 42.69 -44.34 48.84
C GLN A 368 44.08 -44.98 49.07
N GLU A 369 45.16 -44.20 49.01
CA GLU A 369 46.54 -44.64 49.28
C GLU A 369 47.19 -43.94 50.50
N GLU A 370 46.39 -43.47 51.48
CA GLU A 370 46.89 -43.19 52.84
C GLU A 370 46.53 -44.29 53.83
#